data_AF-A0A962EHB0-F1
#
_entry.id   AF-A0A962EHB0-F1
#
_cell.length_a   1.000
_cell.length_b   1.000
_cell.length_c   1.000
_cell.angle_alpha   90.00
_cell.angle_beta   90.00
_cell.angle_gamma   90.00
#
_symmetry.space_group_name_H-M   'P 1'
#
loop_
_entity.id
_entity.type
_entity.pdbx_description
1 polymer ?
#
loop_
_entity_poly.entity_id
_entity_poly.type
_entity_poly.pdbx_seq_one_letter_code
_entity_poly.pdbx_strand_id
1 'polypeptide(L)'
;CRRLKADPATRDVPVIFVTARDSTEDETLGLEVGAVDFIGKPVNPPVVRARVRTQIELKRQTDILRSLAFNDGLTGVANRRWFDERLQVEWLRCRRNKLP
;
A
#
# COMPACT_ATOMS: atom_id res chain seq x y z
N CYS A 1 12.58 -3.23 -1.05
CA CYS A 1 11.23 -2.87 -0.54
C CYS A 1 11.15 -2.85 1.00
N ARG A 2 11.91 -3.70 1.73
CA ARG A 2 11.97 -3.74 3.22
C ARG A 2 11.82 -2.41 3.97
N ARG A 3 12.56 -1.35 3.63
CA ARG A 3 12.45 -0.03 4.31
C ARG A 3 11.08 0.62 4.12
N LEU A 4 10.50 0.58 2.92
CA LEU A 4 9.16 1.09 2.64
C LEU A 4 8.10 0.25 3.35
N LYS A 5 8.28 -1.08 3.39
CA LYS A 5 7.37 -1.98 4.10
C LYS A 5 7.45 -1.88 5.62
N ALA A 6 8.57 -1.41 6.16
CA ALA A 6 8.75 -1.18 7.59
C ALA A 6 8.11 0.14 8.07
N ASP A 7 7.98 1.14 7.20
CA ASP A 7 7.40 2.45 7.54
C ASP A 7 5.86 2.37 7.54
N PRO A 8 5.17 2.66 8.67
CA PRO A 8 3.73 2.70 8.74
C PRO A 8 3.03 3.51 7.66
N ALA A 9 3.63 4.62 7.23
CA ALA A 9 3.05 5.53 6.25
C ALA A 9 3.11 4.99 4.82
N THR A 10 4.04 4.05 4.53
CA THR A 10 4.26 3.55 3.17
C THR A 10 4.11 2.03 3.03
N ARG A 11 3.91 1.29 4.13
CA ARG A 11 3.86 -0.18 4.12
C ARG A 11 2.81 -0.75 3.17
N ASP A 12 1.68 -0.07 3.05
CA ASP A 12 0.54 -0.53 2.26
C ASP A 12 0.61 -0.09 0.79
N VAL A 13 1.62 0.70 0.40
CA VAL A 13 1.78 1.12 -0.99
C VAL A 13 2.24 -0.10 -1.82
N PRO A 14 1.53 -0.44 -2.92
CA PRO A 14 1.98 -1.49 -3.83
C PRO A 14 3.25 -1.04 -4.55
N VAL A 15 4.30 -1.86 -4.52
CA VAL A 15 5.60 -1.57 -5.15
C VAL A 15 5.82 -2.54 -6.30
N ILE A 16 5.98 -1.99 -7.50
CA ILE A 16 6.29 -2.73 -8.73
C ILE A 16 7.75 -2.47 -9.07
N PHE A 17 8.54 -3.53 -9.25
CA PHE A 17 9.93 -3.38 -9.68
C PHE A 17 10.04 -3.32 -11.19
N VAL A 18 11.00 -2.53 -11.69
CA VAL A 18 11.33 -2.46 -13.12
C VAL A 18 12.81 -2.80 -13.29
N THR A 19 13.12 -3.91 -13.96
CA THR A 19 14.50 -4.41 -14.12
C THR A 19 14.90 -4.49 -15.60
N ALA A 20 16.21 -4.65 -15.86
CA ALA A 20 16.72 -5.16 -17.14
C ALA A 20 17.38 -6.55 -17.00
N ARG A 21 17.25 -7.20 -15.83
CA ARG A 21 17.85 -8.51 -15.54
C ARG A 21 16.81 -9.60 -15.72
N ASP A 22 17.15 -10.60 -16.53
CA ASP A 22 16.27 -11.73 -16.87
C ASP A 22 16.49 -12.97 -15.97
N SER A 23 17.22 -12.83 -14.85
CA SER A 23 17.41 -13.96 -13.93
C SER A 23 16.17 -14.13 -13.07
N THR A 24 15.53 -15.30 -13.17
CA THR A 24 14.38 -15.72 -12.35
C THR A 24 14.67 -15.62 -10.85
N GLU A 25 15.94 -15.76 -10.46
CA GLU A 25 16.44 -15.60 -9.09
C GLU A 25 16.26 -14.17 -8.55
N ASP A 26 16.50 -13.14 -9.38
CA ASP A 26 16.32 -11.73 -8.99
C ASP A 26 14.82 -11.37 -8.88
N GLU A 27 13.95 -11.98 -9.70
CA GLU A 27 12.49 -11.82 -9.59
C GLU A 27 11.96 -12.42 -8.29
N THR A 28 12.42 -13.63 -7.96
CA THR A 28 11.99 -14.36 -6.75
C THR A 28 12.42 -13.58 -5.50
N LEU A 29 13.66 -13.12 -5.45
CA LEU A 29 14.16 -12.29 -4.36
C LEU A 29 13.40 -10.95 -4.25
N GLY A 30 13.02 -10.35 -5.39
CA GLY A 30 12.23 -9.13 -5.43
C GLY A 30 10.84 -9.29 -4.80
N LEU A 31 10.18 -10.42 -5.09
CA LEU A 31 8.90 -10.78 -4.50
C LEU A 31 9.03 -11.06 -2.99
N GLU A 32 10.04 -11.83 -2.57
CA GLU A 32 10.32 -12.13 -1.15
C GLU A 32 10.59 -10.88 -0.32
N VAL A 33 11.23 -9.87 -0.93
CA VAL A 33 11.56 -8.60 -0.26
C VAL A 33 10.35 -7.66 -0.16
N GLY A 34 9.19 -8.04 -0.73
CA GLY A 34 7.89 -7.39 -0.54
C GLY A 34 7.41 -6.54 -1.73
N ALA A 35 7.80 -6.87 -2.96
CA ALA A 35 7.15 -6.34 -4.15
C ALA A 35 5.88 -7.11 -4.50
N VAL A 36 4.93 -6.42 -5.13
CA VAL A 36 3.66 -7.00 -5.56
C VAL A 36 3.66 -7.41 -7.03
N ASP A 37 4.59 -6.88 -7.83
CA ASP A 37 4.72 -7.20 -9.25
C ASP A 37 6.10 -6.77 -9.79
N PHE A 38 6.40 -7.22 -11.00
CA PHE A 38 7.66 -7.00 -11.69
C PHE A 38 7.44 -6.70 -13.18
N ILE A 39 8.27 -5.81 -13.74
CA ILE A 39 8.22 -5.41 -15.14
C ILE A 39 9.63 -5.44 -15.72
N GLY A 40 9.87 -6.35 -16.67
CA GLY A 40 11.10 -6.40 -17.44
C GLY A 40 11.25 -5.21 -18.41
N LYS A 41 12.49 -4.81 -18.66
CA LYS A 41 12.87 -3.85 -19.70
C LYS A 41 13.22 -4.61 -21.00
N PRO A 42 12.94 -4.03 -22.17
CA PRO A 42 12.33 -2.72 -22.39
C PRO A 42 10.84 -2.70 -22.01
N VAL A 43 10.42 -1.63 -21.33
CA VAL A 43 9.04 -1.52 -20.83
C VAL A 43 8.05 -1.42 -21.98
N ASN A 44 7.03 -2.26 -21.96
CA ASN A 44 5.89 -2.20 -22.87
C ASN A 44 4.77 -1.35 -22.22
N PRO A 45 4.47 -0.12 -22.70
CA PRO A 45 3.54 0.77 -22.00
C PRO A 45 2.11 0.21 -21.84
N PRO A 46 1.51 -0.47 -22.83
CA PRO A 46 0.28 -1.23 -22.63
C PRO A 46 0.31 -2.20 -21.45
N VAL A 47 1.38 -3.00 -21.32
CA VAL A 47 1.53 -3.99 -20.24
C VAL A 47 1.69 -3.28 -18.89
N VAL A 48 2.50 -2.22 -18.82
CA VAL A 48 2.67 -1.42 -17.61
C VAL A 48 1.32 -0.86 -17.14
N ARG A 49 0.53 -0.28 -18.06
CA ARG A 49 -0.79 0.27 -17.72
C ARG A 49 -1.74 -0.80 -17.19
N ALA A 50 -1.75 -1.99 -17.79
CA ALA A 50 -2.57 -3.10 -17.31
C ALA A 50 -2.17 -3.52 -15.89
N ARG A 51 -0.86 -3.71 -15.63
CA ARG A 51 -0.34 -4.09 -14.31
C ARG A 51 -0.64 -3.05 -13.25
N VAL A 52 -0.38 -1.77 -13.55
CA VAL A 52 -0.69 -0.66 -12.63
C VAL A 52 -2.19 -0.61 -12.32
N ARG A 53 -3.06 -0.77 -13.32
CA ARG A 53 -4.52 -0.80 -13.10
C ARG A 53 -4.92 -1.92 -12.16
N THR A 54 -4.38 -3.13 -12.34
CA THR A 54 -4.65 -4.28 -11.47
C THR A 54 -4.24 -3.99 -10.02
N GLN A 55 -3.04 -3.44 -9.80
CA GLN A 55 -2.55 -3.15 -8.45
C GLN A 55 -3.35 -2.05 -7.76
N ILE A 56 -3.78 -1.03 -8.51
CA ILE A 56 -4.67 0.02 -7.98
C ILE A 56 -6.02 -0.57 -7.56
N GLU A 57 -6.62 -1.42 -8.38
CA GLU A 57 -7.93 -2.02 -8.07
C GLU A 57 -7.85 -2.94 -6.85
N LEU A 58 -6.81 -3.78 -6.75
CA LEU A 58 -6.57 -4.62 -5.58
C LEU A 58 -6.39 -3.79 -4.31
N LYS A 59 -5.63 -2.68 -4.39
CA LYS A 59 -5.46 -1.76 -3.26
C LYS A 59 -6.80 -1.14 -2.85
N ARG A 60 -7.59 -0.68 -3.82
CA ARG A 60 -8.91 -0.07 -3.58
C ARG A 60 -9.85 -1.03 -2.88
N GLN A 61 -9.93 -2.28 -3.34
CA GLN A 61 -10.78 -3.31 -2.73
C GLN A 61 -10.33 -3.61 -1.29
N THR A 62 -9.02 -3.74 -1.08
CA THR A 62 -8.46 -3.97 0.26
C THR A 62 -8.79 -2.80 1.21
N ASP A 63 -8.70 -1.56 0.73
CA ASP A 63 -9.02 -0.38 1.53
C ASP A 63 -10.51 -0.30 1.87
N ILE A 64 -11.39 -0.65 0.94
CA ILE A 64 -12.84 -0.74 1.19
C ILE A 64 -13.10 -1.77 2.29
N LEU A 65 -12.54 -2.98 2.18
CA LEU A 65 -12.70 -4.03 3.20
C LEU A 65 -12.17 -3.59 4.57
N ARG A 66 -11.01 -2.93 4.61
CA ARG A 66 -10.48 -2.35 5.85
C ARG A 66 -11.41 -1.28 6.42
N SER A 67 -11.99 -0.42 5.58
CA SER A 67 -12.92 0.62 6.02
C SER A 67 -14.20 0.06 6.63
N LEU A 68 -14.71 -1.05 6.09
CA LEU A 68 -15.86 -1.75 6.67
C LEU A 68 -15.52 -2.36 8.03
N ALA A 69 -14.29 -2.87 8.18
CA ALA A 69 -13.79 -3.38 9.46
C ALA A 69 -13.55 -2.28 10.52
N PHE A 70 -13.66 -1.01 10.13
CA PHE A 70 -13.48 0.14 11.00
C PHE A 70 -14.78 0.75 11.52
N ASN A 71 -15.94 0.22 11.12
CA ASN A 71 -17.22 0.64 11.69
C ASN A 71 -17.66 -0.32 12.78
N ASP A 72 -18.29 0.22 13.82
CA ASP A 72 -18.99 -0.53 14.83
C ASP A 72 -20.33 -1.04 14.27
N GLY A 73 -20.56 -2.34 14.33
CA GLY A 73 -21.70 -2.98 13.68
C GLY A 73 -23.07 -2.63 14.28
N LEU A 74 -23.09 -2.10 15.51
CA LEU A 74 -24.33 -1.74 16.21
C LEU A 74 -24.72 -0.28 15.97
N THR A 75 -23.73 0.62 15.91
CA THR A 75 -23.94 2.07 15.89
C THR A 75 -23.60 2.73 14.55
N GLY A 76 -22.85 2.05 13.68
CA GLY A 76 -22.37 2.60 12.41
C GLY A 76 -21.31 3.69 12.56
N VAL A 77 -20.88 4.02 13.80
CA VAL A 77 -19.77 4.95 14.04
C VAL A 77 -18.42 4.24 13.91
N ALA A 78 -17.34 5.01 13.77
CA ALA A 78 -16.00 4.46 13.76
C ALA A 78 -15.70 3.70 15.06
N ASN A 79 -15.19 2.49 14.94
CA ASN A 79 -14.87 1.64 16.07
C ASN A 79 -13.56 2.06 16.76
N ARG A 80 -13.30 1.45 17.92
CA ARG A 80 -12.12 1.79 18.75
C ARG A 80 -10.81 1.66 17.98
N ARG A 81 -10.69 0.64 17.13
CA ARG A 81 -9.48 0.39 16.34
C ARG A 81 -9.19 1.54 15.37
N TRP A 82 -10.22 2.03 14.67
CA TRP A 82 -10.08 3.19 13.79
C TRP A 82 -9.64 4.43 14.56
N PHE A 83 -10.21 4.66 15.75
CA PHE A 83 -9.82 5.79 16.60
C PHE A 83 -8.35 5.72 16.98
N ASP A 84 -7.88 4.57 17.48
CA ASP A 84 -6.48 4.41 17.91
C ASP A 84 -5.49 4.56 16.75
N GLU A 85 -5.79 3.98 15.58
CA GLU A 85 -4.92 4.09 14.39
C GLU A 85 -4.87 5.51 13.83
N ARG A 86 -6.00 6.24 13.85
CA ARG A 86 -6.11 7.55 13.21
C ARG A 86 -5.72 8.70 14.13
N LEU A 87 -5.92 8.56 15.44
CA LEU A 87 -5.58 9.59 16.43
C LEU A 87 -4.10 9.97 16.37
N GLN A 88 -3.19 8.99 16.27
CA GLN A 88 -1.75 9.25 16.20
C GLN A 88 -1.36 10.04 14.95
N VAL A 89 -1.97 9.70 13.81
CA VAL A 89 -1.69 10.37 12.52
C VAL A 89 -2.19 11.81 12.55
N GLU A 90 -3.43 12.02 12.98
CA GLU A 90 -4.02 13.37 13.04
C GLU A 90 -3.36 14.22 14.13
N TRP A 91 -2.94 13.63 15.26
CA TRP A 91 -2.17 14.34 16.29
C TRP A 91 -0.85 14.90 15.74
N LEU A 92 -0.09 14.08 15.01
CA LEU A 92 1.14 14.53 14.36
C LEU A 92 0.87 15.61 13.31
N ARG A 93 -0.24 15.50 12.58
CA ARG A 93 -0.67 16.50 11.58
C ARG A 93 -1.06 17.82 12.23
N CYS A 94 -1.85 17.83 13.30
CA CYS A 94 -2.22 19.03 14.04
C CYS A 94 -0.99 19.73 14.60
N ARG A 95 -0.07 18.97 15.23
CA ARG A 95 1.22 19.51 15.72
C ARG A 95 2.04 20.18 14.61
N ARG A 96 2.09 19.57 13.42
CA ARG A 96 2.80 20.13 12.26
C ARG A 96 2.15 21.42 11.77
N ASN A 97 0.82 21.50 11.80
CA ASN A 97 0.05 22.63 11.27
C ASN A 97 -0.31 23.69 12.32
N LYS A 98 0.14 23.54 13.59
CA LYS A 98 -0.21 24.41 14.73
C LYS A 98 -1.74 24.56 14.93
N LEU A 99 -2.47 23.49 14.66
CA LEU A 99 -3.91 23.43 14.93
C LEU A 99 -4.13 22.81 16.33
N PRO A 100 -5.21 23.18 17.04
CA PRO A 100 -5.58 22.55 18.30
C PRO A 100 -5.83 21.04 18.15
#